data_AF-A0A7J9CIE9-F1
#
_entry.id   AF-A0A7J9CIE9-F1
#
_cell.length_a   1.000
_cell.length_b   1.000
_cell.length_c   1.000
_cell.angle_alpha   90.00
_cell.angle_beta   90.00
_cell.angle_gamma   90.00
#
_symmetry.space_group_name_H-M   'P 1'
#
loop_
_entity.id
_entity.type
_entity.pdbx_description
1 polymer ?
#
loop_
_entity_poly.entity_id
_entity_poly.type
_entity_poly.pdbx_seq_one_letter_code
_entity_poly.pdbx_strand_id
1 'polypeptide(L)'
;LRQEFALVASSFITNHNNSNTKLFFADIEFRESQSSFHLFGVNSLPHIRLVGPTAKSLKDESEQMDQGDFSRLAESMAEFVESRTKLTVGPIHRPPILSKTQMGLIVALLLISSPFIAKKIFAGETLLHDPKIWLSGAVFIYFFSVSGAMHNIIRKMPMFLVDRNDPNKLIFFYQGSGMQLGAEGFAVGFLYTIVGLLLAFVTHLLVYVKNAKAKRVAMVFAICVSFWAVQKVIFLDNWKTGYGIHGFWPSSWN
;
A
#
# COMPACT_ATOMS: atom_id res chain seq x y z
N LEU A 1 -14.53 -11.17 0.31
CA LEU A 1 -14.91 -12.33 -0.54
C LEU A 1 -16.41 -12.38 -0.81
N ARG A 2 -17.30 -12.47 0.20
CA ARG A 2 -18.76 -12.54 0.00
C ARG A 2 -19.33 -11.40 -0.88
N GLN A 3 -18.87 -10.17 -0.65
CA GLN A 3 -19.25 -9.01 -1.49
C GLN A 3 -18.78 -9.14 -2.94
N GLU A 4 -17.56 -9.61 -3.17
CA GLU A 4 -17.02 -9.83 -4.53
C GLU A 4 -17.79 -10.96 -5.24
N PHE A 5 -18.14 -12.04 -4.53
CA PHE A 5 -18.97 -13.12 -5.07
C PHE A 5 -20.39 -12.63 -5.43
N ALA A 6 -21.02 -11.85 -4.55
CA ALA A 6 -22.31 -11.23 -4.83
C ALA A 6 -22.26 -10.29 -6.03
N LEU A 7 -21.13 -9.59 -6.21
CA LEU A 7 -20.89 -8.67 -7.32
C LEU A 7 -20.71 -9.41 -8.66
N VAL A 8 -20.07 -10.58 -8.66
CA VAL A 8 -20.00 -11.47 -9.83
C VAL A 8 -21.40 -11.95 -10.20
N ALA A 9 -22.18 -12.41 -9.21
CA ALA A 9 -23.55 -12.87 -9.43
C ALA A 9 -24.46 -11.76 -9.98
N SER A 10 -24.42 -10.55 -9.41
CA SER A 10 -25.21 -9.42 -9.91
C SER A 10 -24.78 -8.97 -11.31
N SER A 11 -23.48 -9.02 -11.61
CA SER A 11 -22.95 -8.70 -12.94
C SER A 11 -23.41 -9.73 -13.97
N PHE A 12 -23.38 -11.02 -13.62
CA PHE A 12 -23.87 -12.10 -14.48
C PHE A 12 -25.34 -11.93 -14.85
N ILE A 13 -26.19 -11.65 -13.84
CA ILE A 13 -27.63 -11.41 -14.04
C ILE A 13 -27.86 -10.19 -14.93
N THR A 14 -27.12 -9.11 -14.71
CA THR A 14 -27.24 -7.88 -15.51
C THR A 14 -26.86 -8.13 -16.98
N ASN A 15 -25.78 -8.89 -17.22
CA ASN A 15 -25.29 -9.19 -18.55
C ASN A 15 -26.20 -10.18 -19.32
N HIS A 16 -26.95 -11.03 -18.61
CA HIS A 16 -27.75 -12.12 -19.20
C HIS A 16 -29.25 -12.01 -18.91
N ASN A 17 -29.75 -10.80 -18.62
CA ASN A 17 -31.14 -10.55 -18.18
C ASN A 17 -32.22 -11.06 -19.18
N ASN A 18 -31.86 -11.27 -20.45
CA ASN A 18 -32.77 -11.70 -21.51
C ASN A 18 -32.47 -13.11 -22.07
N SER A 19 -31.52 -13.85 -21.49
CA SER A 19 -31.14 -15.19 -21.96
C SER A 19 -31.44 -16.25 -20.90
N ASN A 20 -31.83 -17.45 -21.35
CA ASN A 20 -32.00 -18.61 -20.47
C ASN A 20 -30.64 -19.03 -19.90
N THR A 21 -30.30 -18.48 -18.73
CA THR A 21 -29.06 -18.79 -18.03
C THR A 21 -29.12 -20.16 -17.38
N LYS A 22 -28.01 -20.90 -17.45
CA LYS A 22 -27.86 -22.26 -16.88
C LYS A 22 -26.93 -22.28 -15.66
N LEU A 23 -26.54 -21.09 -15.17
CA LEU A 23 -25.61 -20.92 -14.06
C LEU A 23 -26.34 -20.26 -12.90
N PHE A 24 -26.21 -20.87 -11.72
CA PHE A 24 -26.83 -20.39 -10.49
C PHE A 24 -25.75 -20.09 -9.45
N PHE A 25 -25.88 -18.96 -8.77
CA PHE A 25 -25.00 -18.55 -7.68
C PHE A 25 -25.74 -18.74 -6.37
N ALA A 26 -25.10 -19.43 -5.41
CA ALA A 26 -25.65 -19.64 -4.08
C ALA A 26 -24.57 -19.36 -3.02
N ASP A 27 -24.92 -18.61 -1.99
CA ASP A 27 -24.10 -18.48 -0.78
C ASP A 27 -24.70 -19.32 0.35
N ILE A 28 -23.84 -19.97 1.13
CA ILE A 28 -24.23 -20.81 2.27
C ILE A 28 -23.40 -20.37 3.46
N GLU A 29 -24.06 -20.17 4.61
CA GLU A 29 -23.41 -19.77 5.87
C GLU A 29 -23.23 -20.98 6.79
N PHE A 30 -22.02 -21.15 7.35
CA PHE A 30 -21.68 -22.35 8.14
C PHE A 30 -22.52 -22.47 9.40
N ARG A 31 -22.87 -21.35 10.04
CA ARG A 31 -23.69 -21.36 11.25
C ARG A 31 -25.09 -21.91 11.02
N GLU A 32 -25.62 -21.78 9.81
CA GLU A 32 -27.00 -22.13 9.47
C GLU A 32 -27.12 -23.51 8.80
N SER A 33 -26.07 -23.97 8.14
CA SER A 33 -26.13 -25.15 7.25
C SER A 33 -24.94 -26.10 7.38
N GLN A 34 -24.55 -26.47 8.61
CA GLN A 34 -23.41 -27.36 8.88
C GLN A 34 -23.49 -28.70 8.11
N SER A 35 -24.68 -29.29 8.00
CA SER A 35 -24.91 -30.53 7.24
C SER A 35 -24.53 -30.40 5.77
N SER A 36 -24.84 -29.26 5.13
CA SER A 36 -24.46 -28.98 3.75
C SER A 36 -22.94 -28.88 3.59
N PHE A 37 -22.24 -28.25 4.53
CA PHE A 37 -20.77 -28.17 4.49
C PHE A 37 -20.10 -29.55 4.61
N HIS A 38 -20.69 -30.47 5.37
CA HIS A 38 -20.22 -31.85 5.44
C HIS A 38 -20.41 -32.59 4.11
N LEU A 39 -21.50 -32.34 3.36
CA LEU A 39 -21.71 -32.92 2.03
C LEU A 39 -20.67 -32.45 1.00
N PHE A 40 -20.22 -31.20 1.11
CA PHE A 40 -19.12 -30.68 0.30
C PHE A 40 -17.73 -31.08 0.83
N GLY A 41 -17.62 -31.68 2.02
CA GLY A 41 -16.32 -32.05 2.62
C GLY A 41 -15.38 -30.87 2.84
N VAL A 42 -15.92 -29.70 3.21
CA VAL A 42 -15.17 -28.46 3.42
C VAL A 42 -14.59 -28.42 4.83
N ASN A 43 -13.26 -28.34 4.95
CA ASN A 43 -12.55 -28.31 6.24
C ASN A 43 -12.16 -26.89 6.70
N SER A 44 -12.18 -25.91 5.80
CA SER A 44 -11.77 -24.52 6.07
C SER A 44 -12.52 -23.52 5.21
N LEU A 45 -12.87 -22.36 5.80
CA LEU A 45 -13.47 -21.22 5.10
C LEU A 45 -12.41 -20.15 4.82
N PRO A 46 -12.56 -19.34 3.75
CA PRO A 46 -13.63 -19.36 2.75
C PRO A 46 -13.40 -20.40 1.63
N HIS A 47 -14.47 -20.84 0.98
CA HIS A 47 -14.41 -21.83 -0.09
C HIS A 47 -15.40 -21.50 -1.21
N ILE A 48 -14.96 -21.59 -2.46
CA ILE A 48 -15.80 -21.45 -3.66
C ILE A 48 -15.74 -22.78 -4.42
N ARG A 49 -16.90 -23.29 -4.84
CA ARG A 49 -17.03 -24.54 -5.59
C ARG A 49 -17.96 -24.35 -6.77
N LEU A 50 -17.64 -25.01 -7.87
CA LEU A 50 -18.51 -25.16 -9.03
C LEU A 50 -19.09 -26.57 -9.02
N VAL A 51 -20.41 -26.68 -9.09
CA VAL A 51 -21.12 -27.96 -9.13
C VAL A 51 -21.69 -28.17 -10.53
N GLY A 52 -21.29 -29.25 -11.18
CA GLY A 52 -21.78 -29.61 -12.50
C GLY A 52 -23.22 -30.17 -12.47
N PRO A 53 -23.96 -30.09 -13.58
CA PRO A 53 -25.36 -30.55 -13.66
C PRO A 53 -25.53 -32.08 -13.50
N THR A 54 -24.46 -32.84 -13.68
CA THR A 54 -24.45 -34.32 -13.60
C THR A 54 -23.82 -34.83 -12.30
N ALA A 55 -23.46 -33.94 -11.37
CA ALA A 55 -22.76 -34.32 -10.16
C ALA A 55 -23.66 -35.15 -9.23
N LYS A 56 -23.24 -36.40 -8.95
CA LYS A 56 -23.85 -37.31 -7.97
C LYS A 56 -23.20 -37.18 -6.59
N SER A 57 -21.90 -36.87 -6.53
CA SER A 57 -21.17 -36.61 -5.28
C SER A 57 -20.69 -35.17 -5.23
N LEU A 58 -21.26 -34.37 -4.31
CA LEU A 58 -20.88 -32.96 -4.10
C LEU A 58 -19.47 -32.78 -3.54
N LYS A 59 -18.86 -33.84 -3.01
CA LYS A 59 -17.52 -33.81 -2.43
C LYS A 59 -16.43 -33.97 -3.49
N ASP A 60 -16.61 -34.95 -4.38
CA ASP A 60 -15.57 -35.42 -5.30
C ASP A 60 -15.71 -34.83 -6.71
N GLU A 61 -16.94 -34.51 -7.12
CA GLU A 61 -17.24 -34.02 -8.48
C GLU A 61 -17.48 -32.49 -8.52
N SER A 62 -17.36 -31.82 -7.37
CA SER A 62 -17.34 -30.35 -7.33
C SER A 62 -15.93 -29.85 -7.56
N GLU A 63 -15.76 -28.91 -8.49
CA GLU A 63 -14.47 -28.30 -8.74
C GLU A 63 -14.21 -27.15 -7.76
N GLN A 64 -13.02 -27.13 -7.18
CA GLN A 64 -12.59 -26.11 -6.22
C GLN A 64 -11.75 -25.04 -6.91
N MET A 65 -12.01 -23.78 -6.55
CA MET A 65 -11.14 -22.65 -6.88
C MET A 65 -9.92 -22.63 -5.95
N ASP A 66 -8.74 -22.36 -6.48
CA ASP A 66 -7.50 -22.30 -5.70
C ASP A 66 -7.51 -21.14 -4.69
N GLN A 67 -6.94 -21.36 -3.51
CA GLN A 67 -6.91 -20.35 -2.44
C GLN A 67 -6.06 -19.14 -2.82
N GLY A 68 -5.04 -19.31 -3.67
CA GLY A 68 -4.23 -18.21 -4.20
C GLY A 68 -5.04 -17.23 -5.04
N ASP A 69 -6.04 -17.72 -5.77
CA ASP A 69 -6.87 -16.92 -6.67
C ASP A 69 -7.94 -16.11 -5.94
N PHE A 70 -8.27 -16.44 -4.68
CA PHE A 70 -9.15 -15.61 -3.85
C PHE A 70 -8.63 -14.17 -3.68
N SER A 71 -7.32 -13.97 -3.84
CA SER A 71 -6.65 -12.67 -3.74
C SER A 71 -6.87 -11.77 -4.97
N ARG A 72 -7.25 -12.34 -6.12
CA ARG A 72 -7.42 -11.66 -7.42
C ARG A 72 -8.85 -11.12 -7.67
N LEU A 73 -9.67 -11.02 -6.62
CA LEU A 73 -10.98 -10.34 -6.63
C LEU A 73 -12.02 -10.96 -7.61
N ALA A 74 -13.18 -10.30 -7.80
CA ALA A 74 -14.29 -10.75 -8.64
C ALA A 74 -13.90 -11.24 -10.05
N GLU A 75 -12.87 -10.64 -10.66
CA GLU A 75 -12.41 -10.99 -12.01
C GLU A 75 -11.88 -12.43 -12.08
N SER A 76 -11.13 -12.87 -11.07
CA SER A 76 -10.64 -14.26 -11.01
C SER A 76 -11.76 -15.29 -10.83
N MET A 77 -12.83 -14.92 -10.11
CA MET A 77 -13.99 -15.78 -9.93
C MET A 77 -14.78 -15.92 -11.24
N ALA A 78 -14.89 -14.84 -12.01
CA ALA A 78 -15.49 -14.88 -13.34
C ALA A 78 -14.66 -15.75 -14.29
N GLU A 79 -13.33 -15.57 -14.33
CA GLU A 79 -12.42 -16.38 -15.15
C GLU A 79 -12.47 -17.87 -14.78
N PHE A 80 -12.54 -18.20 -13.48
CA PHE A 80 -12.73 -19.56 -13.00
C PHE A 80 -14.04 -20.18 -13.52
N VAL A 81 -15.15 -19.45 -13.46
CA VAL A 81 -16.44 -19.92 -14.00
C VAL A 81 -16.38 -20.07 -15.52
N GLU A 82 -15.84 -19.09 -16.24
CA GLU A 82 -15.75 -19.10 -17.70
C GLU A 82 -14.88 -20.27 -18.21
N SER A 83 -13.73 -20.51 -17.58
CA SER A 83 -12.80 -21.57 -17.97
C SER A 83 -13.37 -22.97 -17.79
N ARG A 84 -14.24 -23.17 -16.80
CA ARG A 84 -14.82 -24.49 -16.48
C ARG A 84 -16.17 -24.75 -17.13
N THR A 85 -17.04 -23.74 -17.17
CA THR A 85 -18.39 -23.88 -17.72
C THR A 85 -18.48 -23.55 -19.21
N LYS A 86 -17.46 -22.86 -19.77
CA LYS A 86 -17.50 -22.24 -21.10
C LYS A 86 -18.64 -21.24 -21.30
N LEU A 87 -19.32 -20.83 -20.22
CA LEU A 87 -20.33 -19.78 -20.22
C LEU A 87 -19.63 -18.45 -19.98
N THR A 88 -19.91 -17.45 -20.81
CA THR A 88 -19.38 -16.09 -20.63
C THR A 88 -20.09 -15.42 -19.46
N VAL A 89 -19.36 -14.92 -18.47
CA VAL A 89 -19.91 -14.14 -17.37
C VAL A 89 -20.07 -12.67 -17.77
N GLY A 90 -19.18 -12.19 -18.63
CA GLY A 90 -19.19 -10.81 -19.13
C GLY A 90 -18.54 -9.81 -18.17
N PRO A 91 -18.59 -8.50 -18.50
CA PRO A 91 -17.90 -7.48 -17.72
C PRO A 91 -18.46 -7.37 -16.30
N ILE A 92 -17.55 -7.17 -15.34
CA ILE A 92 -17.86 -7.01 -13.93
C ILE A 92 -18.28 -5.56 -13.64
N HIS A 93 -19.55 -5.37 -13.28
CA HIS A 93 -20.13 -4.06 -12.99
C HIS A 93 -19.91 -3.70 -11.52
N ARG A 94 -18.80 -3.00 -11.25
CA ARG A 94 -18.52 -2.49 -9.90
C ARG A 94 -19.39 -1.26 -9.61
N PRO A 95 -20.08 -1.20 -8.45
CA PRO A 95 -20.79 0.02 -8.08
C PRO A 95 -19.76 1.16 -7.96
N PRO A 96 -20.09 2.38 -8.45
CA PRO A 96 -19.18 3.50 -8.33
C PRO A 96 -18.92 3.78 -6.84
N ILE A 97 -17.65 3.95 -6.48
CA ILE A 97 -17.20 4.20 -5.09
C ILE A 97 -17.87 5.46 -4.52
N LEU A 98 -18.25 6.39 -5.40
CA LEU A 98 -18.98 7.62 -5.07
C LEU A 98 -20.39 7.55 -5.66
N SER A 99 -21.39 7.86 -4.84
CA SER A 99 -22.77 7.97 -5.30
C SER A 99 -22.89 9.08 -6.35
N LYS A 100 -23.79 8.93 -7.33
CA LYS A 100 -24.06 9.95 -8.36
C LYS A 100 -24.39 11.32 -7.74
N THR A 101 -25.06 11.34 -6.59
CA THR A 101 -25.39 12.55 -5.83
C THR A 101 -24.16 13.17 -5.16
N GLN A 102 -23.27 12.36 -4.58
CA GLN A 102 -22.01 12.81 -3.99
C GLN A 102 -21.07 13.39 -5.05
N MET A 103 -20.98 12.72 -6.20
CA MET A 103 -20.21 13.21 -7.35
C MET A 103 -20.79 14.53 -7.87
N GLY A 104 -22.12 14.64 -7.98
CA GLY A 104 -22.78 15.91 -8.33
C GLY A 104 -22.50 17.02 -7.32
N LEU A 105 -22.48 16.70 -6.02
CA LEU A 105 -22.15 17.65 -4.95
C LEU A 105 -20.70 18.10 -5.02
N ILE A 106 -19.76 17.18 -5.25
CA ILE A 106 -18.33 17.51 -5.43
C ILE A 106 -18.14 18.41 -6.64
N VAL A 107 -18.77 18.09 -7.77
CA VAL A 107 -18.69 18.91 -8.99
C VAL A 107 -19.32 20.28 -8.76
N ALA A 108 -20.48 20.36 -8.12
CA ALA A 108 -21.13 21.62 -7.78
C ALA A 108 -20.25 22.47 -6.84
N LEU A 109 -19.67 21.84 -5.82
CA LEU A 109 -18.79 22.53 -4.87
C LEU A 109 -17.52 23.03 -5.57
N LEU A 110 -16.92 22.25 -6.47
CA LEU A 110 -15.78 22.68 -7.29
C LEU A 110 -16.16 23.84 -8.23
N LEU A 111 -17.32 23.79 -8.88
CA LEU A 111 -17.80 24.86 -9.76
C LEU A 111 -18.10 26.15 -8.99
N ILE A 112 -18.69 26.05 -7.81
CA ILE A 112 -18.95 27.21 -6.94
C ILE A 112 -17.63 27.77 -6.39
N SER A 113 -16.68 26.90 -6.04
CA SER A 113 -15.37 27.30 -5.49
C SER A 113 -14.42 27.84 -6.55
N SER A 114 -14.58 27.43 -7.81
CA SER A 114 -13.75 27.81 -8.96
C SER A 114 -13.51 29.32 -9.07
N PRO A 115 -14.52 30.21 -9.08
CA PRO A 115 -14.30 31.64 -9.18
C PRO A 115 -13.58 32.24 -7.96
N PHE A 116 -13.82 31.70 -6.76
CA PHE A 116 -13.12 32.13 -5.54
C PHE A 116 -11.65 31.71 -5.56
N ILE A 117 -11.37 30.47 -5.97
CA ILE A 117 -10.01 29.95 -6.11
C ILE A 117 -9.28 30.71 -7.22
N ALA A 118 -9.90 30.92 -8.39
CA ALA A 118 -9.31 31.67 -9.50
C ALA A 118 -8.97 33.10 -9.08
N LYS A 119 -9.90 33.82 -8.42
CA LYS A 119 -9.64 35.16 -7.89
C LYS A 119 -8.45 35.17 -6.92
N LYS A 120 -8.36 34.17 -6.02
CA LYS A 120 -7.26 34.04 -5.07
C LYS A 120 -5.93 33.74 -5.75
N ILE A 121 -5.94 32.91 -6.81
CA ILE A 121 -4.75 32.59 -7.62
C ILE A 121 -4.25 33.86 -8.33
N PHE A 122 -5.13 34.58 -9.02
CA PHE A 122 -4.75 35.82 -9.72
C PHE A 122 -4.30 36.95 -8.78
N ALA A 123 -4.85 37.00 -7.56
CA ALA A 123 -4.42 37.96 -6.54
C ALA A 123 -3.05 37.62 -5.92
N GLY A 124 -2.43 36.48 -6.25
CA GLY A 124 -1.13 36.07 -5.69
C GLY A 124 -1.18 35.63 -4.23
N GLU A 125 -2.33 35.71 -3.56
CA GLU A 125 -2.53 35.32 -2.15
C GLU A 125 -2.76 33.81 -1.97
N THR A 126 -2.29 33.00 -2.91
CA THR A 126 -2.40 31.53 -2.82
C THR A 126 -1.11 30.92 -2.34
N LEU A 127 -1.27 29.85 -1.56
CA LEU A 127 -0.21 28.94 -1.15
C LEU A 127 0.62 28.39 -2.34
N LEU A 128 0.08 28.42 -3.56
CA LEU A 128 0.76 27.96 -4.77
C LEU A 128 1.86 28.91 -5.26
N HIS A 129 1.83 30.19 -4.86
CA HIS A 129 2.83 31.17 -5.25
C HIS A 129 4.01 31.25 -4.28
N ASP A 130 3.91 30.65 -3.09
CA ASP A 130 5.02 30.63 -2.14
C ASP A 130 6.06 29.56 -2.52
N PRO A 131 7.30 29.94 -2.91
CA PRO A 131 8.34 28.97 -3.26
C PRO A 131 8.70 28.04 -2.09
N LYS A 132 8.43 28.43 -0.84
CA LYS A 132 8.68 27.58 0.34
C LYS A 132 7.76 26.36 0.37
N ILE A 133 6.53 26.49 -0.15
CA ILE A 133 5.58 25.39 -0.21
C ILE A 133 6.02 24.37 -1.26
N TRP A 134 6.50 24.84 -2.41
CA TRP A 134 7.12 23.98 -3.42
C TRP A 134 8.40 23.31 -2.91
N LEU A 135 9.24 24.03 -2.18
CA LEU A 135 10.43 23.45 -1.54
C LEU A 135 10.04 22.35 -0.54
N SER A 136 9.06 22.61 0.33
CA SER A 136 8.54 21.62 1.28
C SER A 136 7.95 20.40 0.57
N GLY A 137 7.19 20.62 -0.51
CA GLY A 137 6.62 19.55 -1.33
C GLY A 137 7.69 18.70 -2.00
N ALA A 138 8.75 19.32 -2.53
CA ALA A 138 9.87 18.62 -3.14
C ALA A 138 10.63 17.75 -2.12
N VAL A 139 10.91 18.28 -0.92
CA VAL A 139 11.53 17.52 0.18
C VAL A 139 10.64 16.34 0.59
N PHE A 140 9.32 16.54 0.63
CA PHE A 140 8.37 15.47 0.96
C PHE A 140 8.40 14.34 -0.09
N ILE A 141 8.39 14.68 -1.38
CA ILE A 141 8.48 13.69 -2.47
C ILE A 141 9.82 12.95 -2.41
N TYR A 142 10.92 13.67 -2.15
CA TYR A 142 12.24 13.07 -1.97
C TYR A 142 12.24 12.06 -0.82
N PHE A 143 11.71 12.43 0.36
CA PHE A 143 11.60 11.54 1.52
C PHE A 143 10.79 10.27 1.19
N PHE A 144 9.64 10.42 0.53
CA PHE A 144 8.82 9.27 0.11
C PHE A 144 9.55 8.35 -0.88
N SER A 145 10.36 8.93 -1.77
CA SER A 145 11.13 8.17 -2.75
C SER A 145 12.28 7.39 -2.09
N VAL A 146 13.04 8.03 -1.20
CA VAL A 146 14.21 7.42 -0.54
C VAL A 146 13.82 6.41 0.54
N SER A 147 12.69 6.59 1.22
CA SER A 147 12.20 5.68 2.27
C SER A 147 11.69 4.32 1.75
N GLY A 148 11.67 4.10 0.42
CA GLY A 148 11.16 2.87 -0.16
C GLY A 148 9.65 2.74 -0.07
N ALA A 149 8.91 3.86 0.01
CA ALA A 149 7.44 3.84 0.05
C ALA A 149 6.83 3.09 -1.15
N MET A 150 7.46 3.18 -2.33
CA MET A 150 7.05 2.43 -3.51
C MET A 150 7.17 0.91 -3.30
N HIS A 151 8.25 0.44 -2.67
CA HIS A 151 8.42 -0.98 -2.32
C HIS A 151 7.30 -1.44 -1.38
N ASN A 152 6.96 -0.61 -0.39
CA ASN A 152 5.90 -0.90 0.57
C ASN A 152 4.53 -1.02 -0.11
N ILE A 153 4.22 -0.12 -1.04
CA ILE A 153 2.94 -0.10 -1.77
C ILE A 153 2.81 -1.31 -2.70
N ILE A 154 3.84 -1.61 -3.50
CA ILE A 154 3.79 -2.71 -4.49
C ILE A 154 3.65 -4.07 -3.79
N ARG A 155 4.43 -4.29 -2.72
CA ARG A 155 4.46 -5.59 -2.03
C ARG A 155 3.49 -5.68 -0.85
N LYS A 156 2.71 -4.62 -0.60
CA LYS A 156 1.79 -4.50 0.54
C LYS A 156 2.48 -4.86 1.87
N MET A 157 3.68 -4.33 2.09
CA MET A 157 4.47 -4.63 3.28
C MET A 157 3.80 -4.06 4.53
N PRO A 158 3.71 -4.82 5.64
CA PRO A 158 3.19 -4.30 6.90
C PRO A 158 4.14 -3.24 7.47
N MET A 159 3.57 -2.24 8.15
CA MET A 159 4.36 -1.18 8.81
C MET A 159 5.16 -1.71 9.99
N PHE A 160 4.59 -2.66 10.72
CA PHE A 160 5.16 -3.32 11.89
C PHE A 160 4.66 -4.76 11.93
N LEU A 161 5.42 -5.64 12.57
CA LEU A 161 5.02 -7.00 12.86
C LEU A 161 4.79 -7.16 14.35
N VAL A 162 3.87 -8.04 14.73
CA VAL A 162 3.70 -8.45 16.13
C VAL A 162 4.67 -9.61 16.38
N ASP A 163 5.42 -9.55 17.48
CA ASP A 163 6.31 -10.63 17.87
C ASP A 163 5.49 -11.92 18.08
N ARG A 164 5.97 -13.03 17.50
CA ARG A 164 5.27 -14.32 17.60
C ARG A 164 5.35 -14.90 19.02
N ASN A 165 6.35 -14.50 19.80
CA ASN A 165 6.52 -14.94 21.18
C ASN A 165 5.79 -14.01 22.18
N ASP A 166 5.64 -12.73 21.86
CA ASP A 166 5.01 -11.73 22.73
C ASP A 166 4.03 -10.84 21.94
N PRO A 167 2.71 -11.09 22.00
CA PRO A 167 1.73 -10.35 21.20
C PRO A 167 1.60 -8.85 21.54
N ASN A 168 2.19 -8.41 22.67
CA ASN A 168 2.26 -6.99 23.05
C ASN A 168 3.48 -6.26 22.49
N LYS A 169 4.41 -6.95 21.83
CA LYS A 169 5.65 -6.36 21.33
C LYS A 169 5.57 -6.13 19.83
N LEU A 170 5.68 -4.85 19.44
CA LEU A 170 5.72 -4.43 18.04
C LEU A 170 7.16 -4.39 17.55
N ILE A 171 7.43 -5.17 16.50
CA ILE A 171 8.71 -5.24 15.81
C ILE A 171 8.66 -4.29 14.61
N PHE A 172 9.44 -3.22 14.67
CA PHE A 172 9.56 -2.22 13.59
C PHE A 172 10.70 -2.51 12.62
N PHE A 173 11.64 -3.37 13.00
CA PHE A 173 12.83 -3.74 12.22
C PHE A 173 12.92 -5.26 12.10
N TYR A 174 13.12 -5.76 10.87
CA TYR A 174 13.21 -7.19 10.61
C TYR A 174 14.65 -7.58 10.26
N GLN A 175 15.19 -8.62 10.92
CA GLN A 175 16.51 -9.17 10.57
C GLN A 175 16.38 -10.07 9.34
N GLY A 176 16.95 -9.63 8.23
CA GLY A 176 16.96 -10.37 6.97
C GLY A 176 16.93 -9.43 5.75
N SER A 177 17.78 -9.70 4.77
CA SER A 177 17.90 -8.88 3.55
C SER A 177 16.70 -9.04 2.59
N GLY A 178 15.94 -10.13 2.71
CA GLY A 178 14.82 -10.44 1.82
C GLY A 178 13.50 -9.70 2.12
N MET A 179 13.41 -9.01 3.26
CA MET A 179 12.18 -8.35 3.71
C MET A 179 12.48 -6.98 4.32
N GLN A 180 11.69 -5.98 3.95
CA GLN A 180 11.79 -4.63 4.52
C GLN A 180 10.41 -4.21 5.04
N LEU A 181 10.35 -3.82 6.31
CA LEU A 181 9.11 -3.31 6.90
C LEU A 181 8.90 -1.84 6.53
N GLY A 182 7.64 -1.42 6.52
CA GLY A 182 7.31 -0.04 6.15
C GLY A 182 7.92 0.99 7.11
N ALA A 183 7.81 0.76 8.42
CA ALA A 183 8.41 1.66 9.43
C ALA A 183 9.93 1.70 9.34
N GLU A 184 10.57 0.58 9.05
CA GLU A 184 12.01 0.50 8.84
C GLU A 184 12.45 1.38 7.65
N GLY A 185 11.77 1.27 6.50
CA GLY A 185 12.05 2.11 5.33
C GLY A 185 11.89 3.60 5.61
N PHE A 186 10.83 3.99 6.33
CA PHE A 186 10.63 5.38 6.73
C PHE A 186 11.68 5.88 7.73
N ALA A 187 12.09 5.05 8.69
CA ALA A 187 13.11 5.42 9.66
C ALA A 187 14.48 5.65 9.00
N VAL A 188 14.89 4.77 8.08
CA VAL A 188 16.14 4.91 7.33
C VAL A 188 16.05 6.10 6.37
N GLY A 189 14.95 6.25 5.63
CA GLY A 189 14.72 7.39 4.74
C GLY A 189 14.74 8.74 5.48
N PHE A 190 14.28 8.77 6.73
CA PHE A 190 14.35 9.96 7.59
C PHE A 190 15.80 10.33 7.92
N LEU A 191 16.64 9.35 8.25
CA LEU A 191 18.07 9.56 8.51
C LEU A 191 18.81 10.11 7.28
N TYR A 192 18.47 9.66 6.06
CA TYR A 192 19.03 10.25 4.84
C TYR A 192 18.55 11.70 4.63
N THR A 193 17.26 11.94 4.86
CA THR A 193 16.65 13.26 4.63
C THR A 193 17.18 14.31 5.61
N ILE A 194 17.39 13.95 6.89
CA ILE A 194 17.91 14.90 7.88
C ILE A 194 19.34 15.34 7.56
N VAL A 195 20.20 14.43 7.05
CA VAL A 195 21.56 14.77 6.62
C VAL A 195 21.52 15.71 5.41
N GLY A 196 20.66 15.43 4.42
CA GLY A 196 20.47 16.30 3.26
C GLY A 196 19.95 17.68 3.64
N LEU A 197 18.97 17.76 4.56
CA LEU A 197 18.43 19.03 5.06
C LEU A 197 19.45 19.82 5.88
N LEU A 198 20.26 19.15 6.71
CA LEU A 198 21.34 19.80 7.45
C LEU A 198 22.39 20.39 6.50
N LEU A 199 22.75 19.67 5.44
CA LEU A 199 23.66 20.17 4.42
C LEU A 199 23.08 21.42 3.73
N ALA A 200 21.81 21.37 3.32
CA ALA A 200 21.12 22.53 2.73
C ALA A 200 21.03 23.72 3.71
N PHE A 201 20.79 23.45 4.99
CA PHE A 201 20.77 24.46 6.04
C PHE A 201 22.13 25.14 6.21
N VAL A 202 23.21 24.37 6.24
CA VAL A 202 24.58 24.90 6.40
C VAL A 202 25.01 25.74 5.19
N THR A 203 24.64 25.33 3.97
CA THR A 203 25.06 26.03 2.74
C THR A 203 24.22 27.28 2.45
N HIS A 204 22.90 27.23 2.69
CA HIS A 204 22.00 28.30 2.28
C HIS A 204 21.58 29.21 3.44
N LEU A 205 21.19 28.65 4.59
CA LEU A 205 20.63 29.45 5.70
C LEU A 205 21.71 29.99 6.63
N LEU A 206 22.71 29.16 6.95
CA LEU A 206 23.72 29.49 7.94
C LEU A 206 24.69 30.59 7.47
N VAL A 207 24.76 30.85 6.15
CA VAL A 207 25.56 31.93 5.57
C VAL A 207 25.04 33.32 5.96
N TYR A 208 23.74 33.48 6.20
CA TYR A 208 23.13 34.75 6.57
C TYR A 208 23.30 35.11 8.06
N VAL A 209 23.80 34.19 8.89
CA VAL A 209 23.98 34.43 10.33
C VAL A 209 25.22 35.31 10.57
N LYS A 210 25.00 36.53 11.06
CA LYS A 210 26.07 37.51 11.34
C LYS A 210 26.95 37.14 12.54
N ASN A 211 26.42 36.41 13.52
CA ASN A 211 27.16 36.06 14.74
C ASN A 211 28.09 34.86 14.50
N ALA A 212 29.40 35.10 14.56
CA ALA A 212 30.43 34.07 14.33
C ALA A 212 30.38 32.92 15.35
N LYS A 213 30.05 33.19 16.63
CA LYS A 213 29.91 32.12 17.64
C LYS A 213 28.73 31.22 17.33
N ALA A 214 27.57 31.81 17.03
CA ALA A 214 26.37 31.07 16.66
C ALA A 214 26.59 30.22 15.40
N LYS A 215 27.28 30.78 14.39
CA LYS A 215 27.66 30.07 13.17
C LYS A 215 28.53 28.84 13.46
N ARG A 216 29.57 28.99 14.29
CA ARG A 216 30.45 27.87 14.67
C ARG A 216 29.70 26.78 15.44
N VAL A 217 28.88 27.16 16.42
CA VAL A 217 28.08 26.19 17.19
C VAL A 217 27.13 25.41 16.28
N ALA A 218 26.44 26.09 15.36
CA ALA A 218 25.55 25.43 14.41
C ALA A 218 26.28 24.47 13.45
N MET A 219 27.49 24.81 12.99
CA MET A 219 28.29 23.89 12.17
C MET A 219 28.74 22.65 12.96
N VAL A 220 29.23 22.83 14.19
CA VAL A 220 29.61 21.70 15.05
C VAL A 220 28.39 20.80 15.31
N PHE A 221 27.24 21.39 15.60
CA PHE A 221 26.00 20.64 15.77
C PHE A 221 25.63 19.86 14.50
N ALA A 222 25.68 20.47 13.32
CA ALA A 222 25.38 19.81 12.06
C ALA A 222 26.33 18.64 11.78
N ILE A 223 27.63 18.78 12.09
CA ILE A 223 28.62 17.71 11.97
C ILE A 223 28.30 16.57 12.94
N CYS A 224 28.02 16.87 14.21
CA CYS A 224 27.69 15.85 15.21
C CYS A 224 26.44 15.06 14.84
N VAL A 225 25.37 15.74 14.41
CA VAL A 225 24.12 15.07 14.00
C VAL A 225 24.33 14.26 12.72
N SER A 226 25.07 14.77 11.75
CA SER A 226 25.36 14.04 10.51
C SER A 226 26.20 12.79 10.78
N PHE A 227 27.22 12.91 11.63
CA PHE A 227 28.04 11.77 12.07
C PHE A 227 27.19 10.72 12.78
N TRP A 228 26.34 11.14 13.73
CA TRP A 228 25.42 10.26 14.43
C TRP A 228 24.45 9.54 13.47
N ALA A 229 23.87 10.27 12.52
CA ALA A 229 22.93 9.70 11.56
C ALA A 229 23.61 8.65 10.67
N VAL A 230 24.80 8.94 10.14
CA VAL A 230 25.59 7.99 9.35
C VAL A 230 25.98 6.76 10.16
N GLN A 231 26.43 6.96 11.41
CA GLN A 231 26.74 5.84 12.31
C GLN A 231 25.51 4.95 12.55
N LYS A 232 24.32 5.54 12.71
CA LYS A 232 23.08 4.79 12.87
C LYS A 232 22.69 4.01 11.61
N VAL A 233 22.85 4.60 10.42
CA VAL A 233 22.59 3.90 9.16
C VAL A 233 23.53 2.70 9.01
N ILE A 234 24.84 2.88 9.24
CA ILE A 234 25.83 1.79 9.17
C ILE A 234 25.51 0.69 10.20
N PHE A 235 25.16 1.09 11.43
CA PHE A 235 24.78 0.12 12.47
C PHE A 235 23.56 -0.70 12.06
N LEU A 236 22.52 -0.06 11.53
CA LEU A 236 21.30 -0.74 11.08
C LEU A 236 21.57 -1.66 9.89
N ASP A 237 22.41 -1.22 8.94
CA ASP A 237 22.79 -2.03 7.79
C ASP A 237 23.59 -3.28 8.20
N ASN A 238 24.61 -3.10 9.05
CA ASN A 238 25.39 -4.22 9.61
C ASN A 238 24.50 -5.19 10.39
N TRP A 239 23.56 -4.68 11.19
CA TRP A 239 22.62 -5.49 11.96
C TRP A 239 21.65 -6.28 11.07
N LYS A 240 21.29 -5.74 9.91
CA LYS A 240 20.34 -6.35 8.97
C LYS A 240 20.99 -7.38 8.04
N THR A 241 22.16 -7.06 7.50
CA THR A 241 22.87 -7.89 6.53
C THR A 241 23.82 -8.89 7.18
N GLY A 242 24.22 -8.64 8.44
CA GLY A 242 25.31 -9.35 9.09
C GLY A 242 26.68 -9.02 8.50
N TYR A 243 26.76 -8.08 7.55
CA TYR A 243 28.00 -7.67 6.93
C TYR A 243 28.68 -6.62 7.79
N GLY A 244 29.89 -6.91 8.28
CA GLY A 244 30.69 -5.94 9.01
C GLY A 244 31.38 -4.99 8.04
N ILE A 245 30.87 -3.77 7.88
CA ILE A 245 31.59 -2.73 7.13
C ILE A 245 32.81 -2.31 7.97
N HIS A 246 34.00 -2.71 7.52
CA HIS A 246 35.25 -2.25 8.09
C HIS A 246 35.61 -0.87 7.54
N GLY A 247 35.99 0.06 8.42
CA GLY A 247 36.50 1.36 8.00
C GLY A 247 37.79 1.15 7.18
N PHE A 248 37.74 1.47 5.90
CA PHE A 248 38.94 1.50 5.07
C PHE A 248 39.75 2.74 5.45
N TRP A 249 40.87 2.54 6.16
CA TRP A 249 41.84 3.60 6.37
C TRP A 249 42.82 3.61 5.20
N PRO A 250 42.93 4.70 4.43
CA PRO A 250 43.88 4.77 3.32
C PRO A 250 45.30 4.59 3.88
N SER A 251 46.02 3.58 3.39
CA SER A 251 47.39 3.29 3.82
C SER A 251 48.41 4.31 3.31
N SER A 252 48.08 5.05 2.25
CA SER A 252 48.80 6.24 1.83
C SER A 252 47.86 7.22 1.15
N TRP A 253 48.19 8.51 1.28
CA TRP A 253 47.61 9.58 0.49
C TRP A 253 48.70 9.96 -0.53
N ASN A 254 48.63 9.36 -1.72
CA ASN A 254 49.40 9.83 -2.87
C ASN A 254 48.60 10.89 -3.62
#